data_AF-A0A2H0X7G3-F1
#
_entry.id   AF-A0A2H0X7G3-F1
#
_cell.length_a   1.000
_cell.length_b   1.000
_cell.length_c   1.000
_cell.angle_alpha   90.00
_cell.angle_beta   90.00
_cell.angle_gamma   90.00
#
_symmetry.space_group_name_H-M   'P 1'
#
loop_
_entity.id
_entity.type
_entity.pdbx_description
1 polymer ?
#
loop_
_entity_poly.entity_id
_entity_poly.type
_entity_poly.pdbx_seq_one_letter_code
_entity_poly.pdbx_strand_id
1 'polypeptide(L)' 'MSNLKTQNENSNVKIRAYKFSLSIINFIGNLPNNKTYWVFSDQLLRSSTSIGANIVEASSSSSRREFVKYYEISL' A
#
# COMPACT_ATOMS: atom_id res chain seq x y z
N MET A 1 -3.57 1.92 -34.00
CA MET A 1 -3.77 1.45 -32.62
C MET A 1 -2.39 1.33 -31.97
N SER A 2 -2.02 2.29 -31.13
CA SER A 2 -0.66 2.35 -30.56
C SER A 2 -0.40 1.18 -29.61
N ASN A 3 0.75 0.52 -29.81
CA ASN A 3 1.33 -0.44 -28.88
C ASN A 3 1.58 0.25 -27.52
N LEU A 4 0.62 0.15 -26.61
CA LEU A 4 0.85 0.41 -25.20
C LEU A 4 1.83 -0.66 -24.72
N LYS A 5 3.12 -0.30 -24.64
CA LYS A 5 4.13 -1.08 -23.92
C LYS A 5 3.50 -1.52 -22.61
N THR A 6 3.22 -2.82 -22.47
CA THR A 6 2.75 -3.42 -21.24
C THR A 6 3.76 -3.05 -20.17
N GLN A 7 3.44 -2.05 -19.34
CA GLN A 7 4.30 -1.71 -18.21
C GLN A 7 4.40 -2.99 -17.39
N ASN A 8 5.64 -3.42 -17.09
CA ASN A 8 5.87 -4.61 -16.29
C ASN A 8 5.07 -4.46 -14.99
N GLU A 9 4.07 -5.31 -14.76
CA GLU A 9 3.18 -5.19 -13.60
C GLU A 9 3.98 -5.17 -12.28
N ASN A 10 5.15 -5.82 -12.27
CA ASN A 10 6.07 -5.83 -11.14
C ASN A 10 6.76 -4.48 -10.89
N SER A 11 6.77 -3.55 -11.84
CA SER A 11 7.28 -2.18 -11.65
C SER A 11 6.20 -1.20 -11.16
N ASN A 12 4.91 -1.58 -11.22
CA ASN A 12 3.84 -0.69 -10.81
C ASN A 12 3.69 -0.69 -9.27
N VAL A 13 4.05 0.45 -8.66
CA VAL A 13 4.03 0.61 -7.20
C VAL A 13 2.62 0.44 -6.60
N LYS A 14 1.55 0.82 -7.32
CA LYS A 14 0.17 0.61 -6.86
C LYS A 14 -0.15 -0.88 -6.71
N ILE A 15 0.21 -1.67 -7.72
CA ILE A 15 -0.01 -3.12 -7.73
C ILE A 15 0.82 -3.77 -6.61
N ARG A 16 2.06 -3.34 -6.43
CA ARG A 16 2.93 -3.84 -5.35
C ARG A 16 2.37 -3.52 -3.96
N ALA A 17 1.90 -2.29 -3.72
CA ALA A 17 1.30 -1.89 -2.44
C ALA A 17 0.02 -2.67 -2.13
N TYR A 18 -0.80 -2.94 -3.15
CA TYR A 18 -1.98 -3.80 -3.01
C TYR A 18 -1.60 -5.25 -2.65
N LYS A 19 -0.67 -5.86 -3.39
CA LYS A 19 -0.18 -7.22 -3.09
C LYS A 19 0.48 -7.30 -1.71
N PHE A 20 1.22 -6.27 -1.31
CA PHE A 20 1.80 -6.16 0.02
C PHE A 20 0.71 -6.14 1.11
N SER A 21 -0.32 -5.32 0.94
CA SER A 21 -1.46 -5.27 1.87
C SER A 21 -2.12 -6.64 2.05
N LEU A 22 -2.35 -7.36 0.95
CA LEU A 22 -2.89 -8.73 1.01
C LEU A 22 -1.95 -9.71 1.73
N SER A 23 -0.64 -9.61 1.48
CA SER A 23 0.34 -10.46 2.17
C SER A 23 0.35 -10.22 3.68
N ILE A 24 0.18 -8.98 4.11
CA ILE A 24 0.10 -8.61 5.53
C ILE A 24 -1.18 -9.13 6.15
N ILE A 25 -2.32 -8.99 5.48
CA ILE A 25 -3.61 -9.56 5.94
C ILE A 25 -3.49 -11.07 6.15
N ASN A 26 -2.89 -11.79 5.20
CA ASN A 26 -2.65 -13.23 5.33
C ASN A 26 -1.67 -13.54 6.48
N PHE A 27 -0.61 -12.74 6.63
CA PHE A 27 0.36 -12.93 7.71
C PHE A 27 -0.29 -12.76 9.09
N ILE A 28 -1.03 -11.67 9.33
CA ILE A 28 -1.67 -11.42 10.63
C ILE A 28 -2.74 -12.46 10.95
N GLY A 29 -3.41 -13.01 9.93
CA GLY A 29 -4.40 -14.08 10.09
C GLY A 29 -3.81 -15.39 10.62
N ASN A 30 -2.48 -15.57 10.52
CA ASN A 30 -1.77 -16.74 11.05
C ASN A 30 -1.15 -16.50 12.44
N LEU A 31 -1.29 -15.31 13.02
CA LEU A 31 -0.72 -15.01 14.32
C LEU A 31 -1.56 -15.63 15.46
N PRO A 32 -0.93 -16.00 16.60
CA PRO A 32 -1.65 -16.55 17.74
C PRO A 32 -2.72 -15.61 18.26
N ASN A 33 -3.85 -16.18 18.70
CA ASN A 33 -4.98 -15.42 19.21
C ASN A 33 -4.73 -14.92 20.65
N ASN A 34 -3.90 -13.89 20.81
CA ASN A 34 -3.66 -13.24 22.10
C ASN A 34 -3.52 -11.71 21.96
N LYS A 35 -3.70 -11.03 23.10
CA LYS A 35 -3.74 -9.55 23.16
C LYS A 35 -2.47 -8.89 22.61
N THR A 36 -1.30 -9.49 22.84
CA THR A 36 -0.03 -8.96 22.35
C THR A 36 -0.03 -8.91 20.82
N TYR A 37 -0.38 -10.01 20.16
CA TYR A 37 -0.43 -10.05 18.69
C TYR A 37 -1.54 -9.19 18.11
N TRP A 38 -2.68 -9.01 18.81
CA TRP A 38 -3.73 -8.11 18.32
C TRP A 38 -3.27 -6.66 18.20
N VAL A 39 -2.53 -6.16 19.20
CA VAL A 39 -1.99 -4.79 19.18
C VAL A 39 -1.03 -4.62 18.00
N PHE A 40 -0.11 -5.56 17.80
CA PHE A 40 0.82 -5.51 16.68
C PHE A 40 0.12 -5.68 15.32
N SER A 41 -0.89 -6.56 15.24
CA SER A 41 -1.66 -6.80 14.02
C SER A 41 -2.43 -5.56 13.59
N ASP A 42 -3.06 -4.84 14.54
CA ASP A 42 -3.76 -3.58 14.24
C ASP A 42 -2.80 -2.53 13.67
N GLN A 43 -1.66 -2.32 14.34
CA GLN A 43 -0.66 -1.36 13.90
C GLN A 43 -0.10 -1.71 12.52
N LEU A 44 0.25 -2.98 12.30
CA LEU A 44 0.81 -3.46 11.05
C LEU A 44 -0.22 -3.40 9.90
N LEU A 45 -1.47 -3.78 10.15
CA LEU A 45 -2.53 -3.73 9.15
C LEU A 45 -2.78 -2.29 8.70
N ARG A 46 -2.89 -1.36 9.65
CA ARG A 46 -3.15 0.05 9.36
C ARG A 46 -2.00 0.71 8.62
N SER A 47 -0.75 0.50 9.05
CA SER A 47 0.41 1.08 8.35
C SER A 47 0.56 0.50 6.94
N SER A 48 0.40 -0.82 6.78
CA SER A 48 0.60 -1.49 5.48
C SER A 48 -0.45 -1.09 4.45
N THR A 49 -1.72 -0.98 4.86
CA THR A 49 -2.81 -0.54 3.97
C THR A 49 -2.76 0.96 3.68
N SER A 50 -2.25 1.76 4.61
CA SER A 50 -2.04 3.21 4.44
C SER A 50 -1.09 3.54 3.28
N ILE A 51 -0.09 2.69 2.99
CA ILE A 51 0.81 2.87 1.84
C ILE A 51 0.01 2.92 0.54
N GLY A 52 -0.86 1.95 0.31
CA GLY A 52 -1.70 1.91 -0.89
C GLY A 52 -2.68 3.10 -0.95
N ALA A 53 -3.29 3.44 0.17
CA ALA A 53 -4.21 4.57 0.27
C ALA A 53 -3.54 5.90 -0.10
N ASN A 54 -2.36 6.20 0.47
CA ASN A 54 -1.65 7.43 0.17
C ASN A 54 -1.13 7.48 -1.28
N ILE A 55 -0.74 6.35 -1.89
CA ILE A 55 -0.40 6.32 -3.33
C ILE A 55 -1.63 6.65 -4.20
N VAL A 56 -2.83 6.23 -3.79
CA VAL A 56 -4.09 6.58 -4.47
C VAL A 56 -4.38 8.08 -4.31
N GLU A 57 -4.29 8.61 -3.09
CA GLU A 57 -4.46 10.06 -2.81
C GLU A 57 -3.45 10.92 -3.60
N ALA A 58 -2.19 10.48 -3.68
CA ALA A 58 -1.18 11.13 -4.51
C ALA A 58 -1.63 11.20 -5.98
N SER A 59 -2.19 10.10 -6.50
CA SER A 59 -2.63 10.04 -7.90
C SER A 59 -3.82 10.95 -8.21
N SER A 60 -4.62 11.27 -7.18
CA SER A 60 -5.77 12.17 -7.27
C SER A 60 -5.42 13.62 -6.93
N SER A 61 -4.15 13.91 -6.63
CA SER A 61 -3.70 15.23 -6.18
C SER A 61 -3.85 16.31 -7.25
N SER A 62 -4.24 17.50 -6.81
CA SER A 62 -4.47 18.67 -7.66
C SER A 62 -3.18 19.38 -8.09
N SER A 63 -2.08 19.15 -7.36
CA SER A 63 -0.78 19.77 -7.61
C SER A 63 0.37 18.78 -7.45
N ARG A 64 1.49 19.09 -8.11
CA ARG A 64 2.73 18.30 -7.97
C ARG A 64 3.24 18.28 -6.53
N ARG A 65 3.10 19.39 -5.79
CA ARG A 65 3.52 19.47 -4.39
C ARG A 65 2.71 18.52 -3.50
N GLU A 66 1.40 18.47 -3.72
CA GLU A 66 0.49 17.59 -3.00
C GLU A 66 0.76 16.10 -3.34
N PHE A 67 0.99 15.80 -4.63
CA PHE A 67 1.40 14.47 -5.06
C PHE A 67 2.65 13.98 -4.31
N VAL A 68 3.69 14.82 -4.24
CA VAL A 68 4.95 14.47 -3.54
C VAL A 68 4.70 14.24 -2.05
N LYS A 69 3.90 15.09 -1.40
CA LYS A 69 3.56 14.95 0.02
C LYS A 69 2.90 13.60 0.33
N TYR A 70 1.90 13.18 -0.45
CA TYR A 70 1.26 11.87 -0.25
C TYR A 70 2.21 10.70 -0.55
N TYR A 71 3.11 10.86 -1.53
CA TYR A 71 4.17 9.87 -1.76
C TYR A 71 5.16 9.78 -0.60
N GLU A 72 5.54 10.91 0.02
CA GLU A 72 6.41 10.93 1.21
C GLU A 72 5.75 10.26 2.41
N ILE A 73 4.44 10.43 2.61
CA ILE A 73 3.70 9.72 3.67
C ILE A 73 3.67 8.20 3.43
N SER A 74 3.81 7.76 2.17
CA SER A 74 3.78 6.33 1.81
C SER A 74 5.12 5.62 2.00
N LEU A 75 6.22 6.36 2.27
CA LEU A 75 7.59 5.85 2.37
C LEU A 75 7.93 5.38 3.79
#